data_AF-A0A383URB5-F1
#
_entry.id   AF-A0A383URB5-F1
#
_cell.length_a   1.000
_cell.length_b   1.000
_cell.length_c   1.000
_cell.angle_alpha   90.00
_cell.angle_beta   90.00
_cell.angle_gamma   90.00
#
_symmetry.space_group_name_H-M   'P 1'
#
loop_
_entity.id
_entity.type
_entity.pdbx_description
1 polymer ?
#
loop_
_entity_poly.entity_id
_entity_poly.type
_entity_poly.pdbx_seq_one_letter_code
_entity_poly.pdbx_strand_id
1 'polypeptide(L)'
;MKTTVDVAVETTEETTRDFWAHQRLDVLLAGCTLERKQQIVHFLEYKVPADLPLRSRELPWPSWDGESETFCAFLFELEVKIEEDRHLLGSNRAVCLEMLRTLPKHKKHRVDMWFRRGGLDGNYDWRNLLEYFQEQFLGRAARMSATGDMITIRQGAIQPFHEYLKDFECKMMQCKGERWQTSNILTLLHNGLNLTLQEVLITACPPFDWDYLKWVSRVGEIASELESLPARRPPENNIACSWYLSRNEESEDVDTPEANPGMARIEENGEASHLSRINARRSNSRNVENETAVDRPSTIQGSLNAGSAAEERLTKSRAPWRPEEELTQLRLSGRCIRCGELGHISHRCPTYRSAQRPFPE
;
A
#
# COMPACT_ATOMS: atom_id res chain seq x y z
N MET A 1 -34.75 30.46 -36.67
CA MET A 1 -34.67 30.90 -35.27
C MET A 1 -35.05 29.74 -34.36
N LYS A 2 -34.06 29.07 -33.76
CA LYS A 2 -34.18 28.25 -32.55
C LYS A 2 -32.75 27.89 -32.14
N THR A 3 -32.23 28.67 -31.21
CA THR A 3 -30.96 28.46 -30.51
C THR A 3 -31.27 27.65 -29.26
N THR A 4 -30.76 26.43 -29.18
CA THR A 4 -30.72 25.62 -27.95
C THR A 4 -29.38 25.90 -27.27
N VAL A 5 -29.45 26.27 -26.00
CA VAL A 5 -28.31 26.53 -25.11
C VAL A 5 -28.12 25.28 -24.26
N ASP A 6 -26.97 24.64 -24.39
CA ASP A 6 -26.46 23.67 -23.44
C ASP A 6 -25.72 24.42 -22.32
N VAL A 7 -26.16 24.25 -21.08
CA VAL A 7 -25.43 24.72 -19.89
C VAL A 7 -24.83 23.50 -19.20
N ALA A 8 -23.51 23.53 -19.09
CA ALA A 8 -22.65 22.50 -18.55
C ALA A 8 -22.84 22.27 -17.04
N VAL A 9 -22.71 21.00 -16.66
CA VAL A 9 -22.62 20.50 -15.28
C VAL A 9 -21.13 20.26 -15.00
N GLU A 10 -20.43 21.27 -14.49
CA GLU A 10 -19.04 21.17 -13.99
C GLU A 10 -18.91 22.05 -12.74
N THR A 11 -19.35 21.57 -11.57
CA THR A 11 -19.15 22.28 -10.28
C THR A 11 -18.98 21.37 -9.04
N THR A 12 -18.95 20.04 -9.17
CA THR A 12 -19.02 19.16 -7.97
C THR A 12 -17.66 18.74 -7.39
N GLU A 13 -16.56 18.83 -8.13
CA GLU A 13 -15.25 18.30 -7.69
C GLU A 13 -14.41 19.31 -6.88
N GLU A 14 -14.65 20.61 -7.02
CA GLU A 14 -13.90 21.66 -6.31
C GLU A 14 -14.39 21.80 -4.84
N THR A 15 -15.67 21.54 -4.61
CA THR A 15 -16.32 21.60 -3.28
C THR A 15 -15.88 20.52 -2.30
N THR A 16 -15.46 19.34 -2.76
CA THR A 16 -15.02 18.26 -1.87
C THR A 16 -13.61 18.48 -1.35
N ARG A 17 -12.77 19.26 -2.05
CA ARG A 17 -11.36 19.47 -1.71
C ARG A 17 -11.17 20.57 -0.66
N ASP A 18 -11.87 21.69 -0.81
CA ASP A 18 -11.94 22.76 0.21
C ASP A 18 -12.57 22.27 1.53
N PHE A 19 -13.45 21.26 1.44
CA PHE A 19 -14.09 20.63 2.60
C PHE A 19 -13.07 19.96 3.54
N TRP A 20 -12.09 19.20 3.01
CA TRP A 20 -11.09 18.53 3.84
C TRP A 20 -10.11 19.49 4.52
N ALA A 21 -9.79 20.62 3.88
CA ALA A 21 -8.91 21.64 4.45
C ALA A 21 -9.57 22.39 5.63
N HIS A 22 -10.85 22.77 5.48
CA HIS A 22 -11.62 23.42 6.55
C HIS A 22 -11.95 22.45 7.70
N GLN A 23 -12.26 21.18 7.42
CA GLN A 23 -12.65 20.19 8.42
C GLN A 23 -11.49 19.75 9.32
N ARG A 24 -10.24 19.86 8.84
CA ARG A 24 -9.02 19.59 9.62
C ARG A 24 -8.77 20.65 10.71
N LEU A 25 -9.24 21.88 10.50
CA LEU A 25 -9.15 22.95 11.49
C LEU A 25 -10.13 22.75 12.65
N ASP A 26 -11.35 22.30 12.36
CA ASP A 26 -12.38 22.07 13.38
C ASP A 26 -12.05 20.91 14.31
N VAL A 27 -11.44 19.84 13.79
CA VAL A 27 -10.95 18.71 14.59
C VAL A 27 -9.82 19.14 15.52
N LEU A 28 -8.92 20.01 15.07
CA LEU A 28 -7.84 20.58 15.91
C LEU A 28 -8.39 21.51 17.00
N LEU A 29 -9.51 22.18 16.75
CA LEU A 29 -10.15 23.09 17.70
C LEU A 29 -11.14 22.38 18.64
N ALA A 30 -11.51 21.12 18.38
CA ALA A 30 -12.47 20.36 19.20
C ALA A 30 -12.02 20.18 20.66
N GLY A 31 -10.71 20.19 20.93
CA GLY A 31 -10.15 20.11 22.28
C GLY A 31 -9.75 21.45 22.92
N CYS A 32 -9.95 22.60 22.25
CA CYS A 32 -9.54 23.90 22.78
C CYS A 32 -10.66 24.57 23.61
N THR A 33 -10.28 25.17 24.74
CA THR A 33 -11.17 26.02 25.53
C THR A 33 -11.67 27.21 24.70
N LEU A 34 -12.86 27.71 25.00
CA LEU A 34 -13.48 28.84 24.28
C LEU A 34 -12.57 30.07 24.23
N GLU A 35 -11.83 30.34 25.31
CA GLU A 35 -10.83 31.42 25.35
C GLU A 35 -9.68 31.20 24.37
N ARG A 36 -9.23 29.95 24.19
CA ARG A 36 -8.17 29.61 23.23
C ARG A 36 -8.68 29.68 21.79
N LYS A 37 -9.94 29.32 21.55
CA LYS A 37 -10.62 29.55 20.25
C LYS A 37 -10.71 31.04 19.93
N GLN A 38 -11.13 31.87 20.90
CA GLN A 38 -11.20 33.32 20.75
C GLN A 38 -9.83 33.96 20.55
N GLN A 39 -8.77 33.47 21.22
CA GLN A 39 -7.40 33.92 20.99
C GLN A 39 -6.88 33.55 19.60
N ILE A 40 -7.22 32.38 19.08
CA ILE A 40 -6.83 31.96 17.72
C ILE A 40 -7.59 32.79 16.68
N VAL A 41 -8.89 32.98 16.84
CA VAL A 41 -9.70 33.84 15.96
C VAL A 41 -9.18 35.29 16.00
N HIS A 42 -8.94 35.84 17.18
CA HIS A 42 -8.35 37.17 17.33
C HIS A 42 -6.94 37.24 16.73
N PHE A 43 -6.12 36.20 16.85
CA PHE A 43 -4.80 36.15 16.21
C PHE A 43 -4.90 36.15 14.67
N LEU A 44 -5.89 35.46 14.12
CA LEU A 44 -6.16 35.43 12.68
C LEU A 44 -6.78 36.74 12.18
N GLU A 45 -7.63 37.39 12.97
CA GLU A 45 -8.30 38.66 12.63
C GLU A 45 -7.39 39.88 12.80
N TYR A 46 -6.40 39.84 13.72
CA TYR A 46 -5.62 41.04 14.08
C TYR A 46 -4.30 41.23 13.32
N LYS A 47 -4.02 40.47 12.25
CA LYS A 47 -2.77 40.64 11.48
C LYS A 47 -2.92 40.38 9.97
N VAL A 48 -3.79 41.11 9.28
CA VAL A 48 -3.51 41.47 7.88
C VAL A 48 -3.94 42.92 7.63
N PRO A 49 -3.01 43.88 7.65
CA PRO A 49 -3.26 45.21 7.11
C PRO A 49 -3.63 45.08 5.63
N ALA A 50 -4.79 45.61 5.24
CA ALA A 50 -5.37 45.44 3.90
C ALA A 50 -4.53 45.97 2.73
N ASP A 51 -3.45 46.72 2.98
CA ASP A 51 -2.75 47.52 1.96
C ASP A 51 -1.24 47.25 1.84
N LEU A 52 -0.72 46.15 2.37
CA LEU A 52 0.63 45.70 2.02
C LEU A 52 0.54 44.76 0.80
N PRO A 53 1.28 45.01 -0.30
CA PRO A 53 1.41 44.00 -1.33
C PRO A 53 2.10 42.81 -0.67
N LEU A 54 1.31 41.79 -0.35
CA LEU A 54 1.80 40.45 -0.10
C LEU A 54 2.50 40.04 -1.39
N ARG A 55 3.78 40.41 -1.51
CA ARG A 55 4.72 39.60 -2.28
C ARG A 55 4.73 38.28 -1.53
N SER A 56 3.76 37.43 -1.86
CA SER A 56 3.75 36.02 -1.51
C SER A 56 5.15 35.54 -1.85
N ARG A 57 5.95 35.35 -0.80
CA ARG A 57 7.29 34.86 -0.97
C ARG A 57 7.10 33.42 -1.38
N GLU A 58 7.23 33.16 -2.68
CA GLU A 58 7.11 31.83 -3.27
C GLU A 58 7.77 30.83 -2.33
N LEU A 59 6.97 29.93 -1.78
CA LEU A 59 7.50 28.87 -0.95
C LEU A 59 8.44 28.03 -1.82
N PRO A 60 9.55 27.54 -1.26
CA PRO A 60 10.44 26.67 -2.01
C PRO A 60 9.66 25.46 -2.52
N TRP A 61 9.97 25.02 -3.74
CA TRP A 61 9.41 23.79 -4.26
C TRP A 61 9.91 22.61 -3.42
N PRO A 62 9.04 21.62 -3.12
CA PRO A 62 9.46 20.43 -2.40
C PRO A 62 10.48 19.64 -3.24
N SER A 63 11.39 18.94 -2.60
CA SER A 63 12.42 18.13 -3.27
C SER A 63 12.29 16.69 -2.82
N TRP A 64 12.39 15.75 -3.77
CA TRP A 64 12.36 14.32 -3.48
C TRP A 64 13.76 13.73 -3.46
N ASP A 65 14.05 12.88 -2.48
CA ASP A 65 15.32 12.17 -2.31
C ASP A 65 15.50 11.00 -3.30
N GLY A 66 14.39 10.46 -3.84
CA GLY A 66 14.39 9.33 -4.76
C GLY A 66 13.98 8.00 -4.13
N GLU A 67 13.67 8.01 -2.83
CA GLU A 67 13.25 6.84 -2.06
C GLU A 67 11.73 6.63 -2.16
N SER A 68 11.31 5.38 -2.28
CA SER A 68 9.89 5.05 -2.48
C SER A 68 9.04 5.36 -1.25
N GLU A 69 9.62 5.30 -0.04
CA GLU A 69 8.92 5.51 1.23
C GLU A 69 8.48 6.98 1.43
N THR A 70 9.31 7.93 0.97
CA THR A 70 9.06 9.38 1.08
C THR A 70 8.25 9.95 -0.08
N PHE A 71 8.08 9.16 -1.14
CA PHE A 71 7.52 9.63 -2.40
C PHE A 71 6.06 10.07 -2.32
N CYS A 72 5.22 9.38 -1.54
CA CYS A 72 3.82 9.77 -1.37
C CYS A 72 3.68 11.13 -0.68
N ALA A 73 4.48 11.38 0.37
CA ALA A 73 4.50 12.66 1.08
C ALA A 73 4.97 13.79 0.14
N PHE A 74 6.03 13.53 -0.62
CA PHE A 74 6.52 14.48 -1.64
C PHE A 74 5.45 14.84 -2.67
N LEU A 75 4.72 13.86 -3.20
CA LEU A 75 3.67 14.13 -4.18
C LEU A 75 2.55 14.99 -3.61
N PHE A 76 2.14 14.72 -2.36
CA PHE A 76 1.15 15.52 -1.67
C PHE A 76 1.62 16.97 -1.49
N GLU A 77 2.84 17.18 -1.00
CA GLU A 77 3.42 18.53 -0.87
C GLU A 77 3.53 19.25 -2.23
N LEU A 78 3.91 18.52 -3.28
CA LEU A 78 4.01 19.07 -4.63
C LEU A 78 2.64 19.49 -5.17
N GLU A 79 1.60 18.69 -4.93
CA GLU A 79 0.24 18.98 -5.34
C GLU A 79 -0.32 20.22 -4.61
N VAL A 80 -0.22 20.26 -3.29
CA VAL A 80 -0.63 21.43 -2.48
C VAL A 80 0.08 22.70 -2.96
N LYS A 81 1.40 22.61 -3.18
CA LYS A 81 2.20 23.73 -3.68
C LYS A 81 1.72 24.26 -5.04
N ILE A 82 1.36 23.37 -5.96
CA ILE A 82 0.86 23.76 -7.29
C ILE A 82 -0.48 24.45 -7.18
N GLU A 83 -1.34 24.00 -6.27
CA GLU A 83 -2.68 24.56 -6.06
C GLU A 83 -2.64 25.93 -5.40
N GLU A 84 -1.91 26.07 -4.29
CA GLU A 84 -1.77 27.35 -3.58
C GLU A 84 -1.13 28.42 -4.47
N ASP A 85 -0.06 28.06 -5.16
CA ASP A 85 0.68 29.00 -6.01
C ASP A 85 0.18 29.04 -7.46
N ARG A 86 -0.97 28.40 -7.77
CA ARG A 86 -1.43 28.23 -9.16
C ARG A 86 -1.47 29.54 -9.94
N HIS A 87 -1.85 30.62 -9.27
CA HIS A 87 -1.96 31.98 -9.79
C HIS A 87 -0.60 32.65 -10.09
N LEU A 88 0.47 32.22 -9.43
CA LEU A 88 1.85 32.67 -9.65
C LEU A 88 2.56 31.82 -10.70
N LEU A 89 2.20 30.55 -10.76
CA LEU A 89 2.83 29.54 -11.61
C LEU A 89 2.29 29.62 -13.05
N GLY A 90 2.96 30.39 -13.91
CA GLY A 90 2.53 30.75 -15.28
C GLY A 90 1.82 29.66 -16.12
N SER A 91 2.46 29.18 -17.21
CA SER A 91 1.83 28.18 -18.08
C SER A 91 1.93 26.77 -17.47
N ASN A 92 1.00 25.87 -17.80
CA ASN A 92 1.09 24.46 -17.34
C ASN A 92 2.41 23.81 -17.74
N ARG A 93 2.97 24.18 -18.90
CA ARG A 93 4.28 23.69 -19.33
C ARG A 93 5.41 24.15 -18.40
N ALA A 94 5.35 25.39 -17.89
CA ALA A 94 6.28 25.89 -16.89
C ALA A 94 6.12 25.15 -15.57
N VAL A 95 4.88 24.90 -15.12
CA VAL A 95 4.59 24.07 -13.94
C VAL A 95 5.23 22.69 -14.08
N CYS A 96 4.96 21.99 -15.20
CA CYS A 96 5.53 20.67 -15.46
C CYS A 96 7.07 20.70 -15.50
N LEU A 97 7.68 21.80 -15.97
CA LEU A 97 9.14 21.95 -15.96
C LEU A 97 9.69 22.09 -14.54
N GLU A 98 9.03 22.86 -13.67
CA GLU A 98 9.41 22.97 -12.26
C GLU A 98 9.22 21.63 -11.52
N MET A 99 8.12 20.91 -11.78
CA MET A 99 7.92 19.55 -11.26
C MET A 99 9.04 18.59 -11.67
N LEU A 100 9.60 18.71 -12.87
CA LEU A 100 10.76 17.91 -13.26
C LEU A 100 12.04 18.31 -12.53
N ARG A 101 12.13 19.56 -12.05
CA ARG A 101 13.29 20.05 -11.30
C ARG A 101 13.33 19.50 -9.89
N THR A 102 12.18 19.24 -9.28
CA THR A 102 12.05 18.66 -7.94
C THR A 102 12.46 17.20 -7.84
N LEU A 103 12.54 16.50 -8.98
CA LEU A 103 13.03 15.13 -9.05
C LEU A 103 14.56 15.05 -8.93
N PRO A 104 15.13 14.00 -8.32
CA PRO A 104 16.56 13.78 -8.32
C PRO A 104 17.06 13.38 -9.71
N LYS A 105 18.27 13.82 -10.08
CA LYS A 105 18.84 13.66 -11.44
C LYS A 105 18.74 12.23 -11.98
N HIS A 106 19.00 11.24 -11.13
CA HIS A 106 19.02 9.84 -11.52
C HIS A 106 17.62 9.25 -11.79
N LYS A 107 16.53 9.92 -11.43
CA LYS A 107 15.13 9.49 -11.71
C LYS A 107 14.50 10.23 -12.89
N LYS A 108 15.03 11.40 -13.28
CA LYS A 108 14.47 12.25 -14.36
C LYS A 108 14.35 11.52 -15.70
N HIS A 109 15.29 10.63 -16.02
CA HIS A 109 15.29 9.88 -17.28
C HIS A 109 14.01 9.05 -17.49
N ARG A 110 13.33 8.63 -16.40
CA ARG A 110 12.06 7.88 -16.49
C ARG A 110 10.89 8.75 -16.96
N VAL A 111 11.00 10.07 -16.83
CA VAL A 111 9.94 11.01 -17.17
C VAL A 111 10.27 11.92 -18.34
N ASP A 112 11.53 11.89 -18.81
CA ASP A 112 12.00 12.71 -19.92
C ASP A 112 11.19 12.46 -21.21
N MET A 113 10.83 11.20 -21.48
CA MET A 113 10.03 10.86 -22.67
C MET A 113 8.62 11.48 -22.62
N TRP A 114 7.96 11.41 -21.46
CA TRP A 114 6.66 12.04 -21.27
C TRP A 114 6.77 13.55 -21.49
N PHE A 115 7.78 14.20 -20.91
CA PHE A 115 7.92 15.65 -21.03
C PHE A 115 8.27 16.11 -22.45
N ARG A 116 9.06 15.35 -23.21
CA ARG A 116 9.34 15.67 -24.62
C ARG A 116 8.11 15.57 -25.50
N ARG A 117 7.25 14.57 -25.25
CA ARG A 117 6.04 14.32 -26.04
C ARG A 117 4.85 15.19 -25.59
N GLY A 118 4.83 15.58 -24.33
CA GLY A 118 3.60 16.03 -23.64
C GLY A 118 2.80 14.83 -23.14
N GLY A 119 1.63 15.11 -22.53
CA GLY A 119 0.67 14.08 -22.11
C GLY A 119 0.15 13.24 -23.29
N LEU A 120 -0.87 12.40 -23.04
CA LEU A 120 -1.45 11.52 -24.08
C LEU A 120 -1.88 12.29 -25.34
N ASP A 121 -2.40 13.50 -25.14
CA ASP A 121 -2.88 14.39 -26.21
C ASP A 121 -1.82 15.44 -26.65
N GLY A 122 -0.58 15.31 -26.18
CA GLY A 122 0.48 16.32 -26.38
C GLY A 122 0.33 17.58 -25.51
N ASN A 123 -0.76 17.68 -24.74
CA ASN A 123 -0.98 18.77 -23.80
C ASN A 123 -0.14 18.60 -22.53
N TYR A 124 0.29 19.73 -21.98
CA TYR A 124 0.96 19.79 -20.68
C TYR A 124 -0.11 20.08 -19.63
N ASP A 125 -0.44 19.05 -18.86
CA ASP A 125 -1.27 19.14 -17.67
C ASP A 125 -0.48 18.55 -16.50
N TRP A 126 -0.37 19.33 -15.42
CA TRP A 126 0.38 18.94 -14.23
C TRP A 126 -0.29 17.77 -13.51
N ARG A 127 -1.62 17.63 -13.59
CA ARG A 127 -2.35 16.48 -13.00
C ARG A 127 -1.98 15.18 -13.70
N ASN A 128 -1.94 15.21 -15.03
CA ASN A 128 -1.48 14.08 -15.84
C ASN A 128 -0.01 13.74 -15.58
N LEU A 129 0.84 14.73 -15.32
CA LEU A 129 2.24 14.50 -14.95
C LEU A 129 2.37 13.88 -13.55
N LEU A 130 1.60 14.33 -12.56
CA LEU A 130 1.57 13.72 -11.23
C LEU A 130 1.15 12.26 -11.29
N GLU A 131 0.12 11.95 -12.06
CA GLU A 131 -0.30 10.56 -12.25
C GLU A 131 0.82 9.75 -12.91
N TYR A 132 1.49 10.30 -13.93
CA TYR A 132 2.62 9.64 -14.55
C TYR A 132 3.79 9.41 -13.59
N PHE A 133 4.13 10.37 -12.71
CA PHE A 133 5.12 10.18 -11.65
C PHE A 133 4.75 8.98 -10.76
N GLN A 134 3.49 8.90 -10.33
CA GLN A 134 3.00 7.78 -9.53
C GLN A 134 3.20 6.45 -10.25
N GLU A 135 2.89 6.37 -11.55
CA GLU A 135 3.06 5.13 -12.32
C GLU A 135 4.53 4.69 -12.43
N GLN A 136 5.43 5.64 -12.66
CA GLN A 136 6.86 5.37 -12.87
C GLN A 136 7.64 5.06 -11.58
N PHE A 137 7.21 5.61 -10.44
CA PHE A 137 7.96 5.55 -9.19
C PHE A 137 7.33 4.63 -8.13
N LEU A 138 6.00 4.57 -8.01
CA LEU A 138 5.35 3.58 -7.14
C LEU A 138 5.26 2.21 -7.83
N GLY A 139 5.34 2.17 -9.16
CA GLY A 139 5.30 0.94 -9.94
C GLY A 139 3.90 0.30 -9.96
N ARG A 140 3.48 -0.14 -11.15
CA ARG A 140 2.18 -0.82 -11.32
C ARG A 140 2.04 -2.05 -10.43
N ALA A 141 3.14 -2.78 -10.22
CA ALA A 141 3.16 -3.97 -9.37
C ALA A 141 2.92 -3.66 -7.89
N ALA A 142 3.56 -2.63 -7.33
CA ALA A 142 3.34 -2.29 -5.91
C ALA A 142 1.92 -1.76 -5.68
N ARG A 143 1.36 -1.02 -6.65
CA ARG A 143 -0.04 -0.60 -6.62
C ARG A 143 -1.00 -1.79 -6.61
N MET A 144 -0.81 -2.74 -7.52
CA MET A 144 -1.63 -3.96 -7.58
C MET A 144 -1.46 -4.81 -6.33
N SER A 145 -0.24 -4.88 -5.78
CA SER A 145 0.05 -5.56 -4.52
C SER A 145 -0.69 -4.89 -3.37
N ALA A 146 -0.59 -3.57 -3.23
CA ALA A 146 -1.28 -2.82 -2.20
C ALA A 146 -2.80 -2.98 -2.30
N THR A 147 -3.37 -3.01 -3.51
CA THR A 147 -4.81 -3.26 -3.70
C THR A 147 -5.17 -4.70 -3.28
N GLY A 148 -4.31 -5.67 -3.57
CA GLY A 148 -4.45 -7.03 -3.05
C GLY A 148 -4.43 -7.07 -1.53
N ASP A 149 -3.42 -6.45 -0.92
CA ASP A 149 -3.24 -6.32 0.53
C ASP A 149 -4.47 -5.65 1.17
N MET A 150 -5.03 -4.62 0.55
CA MET A 150 -6.20 -3.90 1.04
C MET A 150 -7.45 -4.78 1.10
N ILE A 151 -7.61 -5.71 0.16
CA ILE A 151 -8.73 -6.65 0.15
C ILE A 151 -8.53 -7.75 1.20
N THR A 152 -7.27 -8.10 1.51
CA THR A 152 -6.92 -9.22 2.39
C THR A 152 -6.60 -8.83 3.82
N ILE A 153 -6.39 -7.54 4.12
CA ILE A 153 -6.05 -7.07 5.46
C ILE A 153 -7.20 -7.37 6.43
N ARG A 154 -6.87 -8.00 7.56
CA ARG A 154 -7.82 -8.32 8.62
C ARG A 154 -7.31 -7.79 9.96
N GLN A 155 -8.24 -7.32 10.79
CA GLN A 155 -8.00 -6.98 12.17
C GLN A 155 -7.64 -8.25 12.94
N GLY A 156 -6.53 -8.21 13.67
CA GLY A 156 -6.15 -9.31 14.57
C GLY A 156 -7.22 -9.57 15.64
N ALA A 157 -7.32 -10.81 16.13
CA ALA A 157 -8.36 -11.20 17.09
C ALA A 157 -8.35 -10.36 18.39
N ILE A 158 -7.17 -9.90 18.79
CA ILE A 158 -6.92 -9.07 19.98
C ILE A 158 -6.40 -7.67 19.60
N GLN A 159 -6.38 -7.32 18.30
CA GLN A 159 -5.84 -6.04 17.84
C GLN A 159 -6.87 -4.93 18.11
N PRO A 160 -6.47 -3.83 18.77
CA PRO A 160 -7.38 -2.73 19.00
C PRO A 160 -7.75 -2.06 17.68
N PHE A 161 -8.99 -1.58 17.58
CA PHE A 161 -9.55 -1.05 16.34
C PHE A 161 -8.76 0.13 15.79
N HIS A 162 -8.26 1.02 16.65
CA HIS A 162 -7.51 2.21 16.22
C HIS A 162 -6.17 1.85 15.55
N GLU A 163 -5.49 0.79 15.99
CA GLU A 163 -4.25 0.32 15.34
C GLU A 163 -4.55 -0.30 13.98
N TYR A 164 -5.59 -1.14 13.91
CA TYR A 164 -6.05 -1.71 12.65
C TYR A 164 -6.47 -0.62 11.64
N LEU A 165 -7.23 0.38 12.10
CA LEU A 165 -7.69 1.48 11.26
C LEU A 165 -6.50 2.26 10.67
N LYS A 166 -5.46 2.52 11.48
CA LYS A 166 -4.23 3.16 10.99
C LYS A 166 -3.57 2.36 9.86
N ASP A 167 -3.46 1.04 10.02
CA ASP A 167 -2.90 0.16 8.99
C ASP A 167 -3.76 0.16 7.72
N PHE A 168 -5.08 0.08 7.90
CA PHE A 168 -6.06 0.11 6.82
C PHE A 168 -5.97 1.42 6.02
N GLU A 169 -5.98 2.57 6.69
CA GLU A 169 -5.86 3.89 6.06
C GLU A 169 -4.51 4.05 5.35
N CYS A 170 -3.42 3.56 5.96
CA CYS A 170 -2.10 3.56 5.32
C CYS A 170 -2.12 2.79 3.99
N LYS A 171 -2.74 1.59 3.97
CA LYS A 171 -2.90 0.78 2.76
C LYS A 171 -3.86 1.42 1.76
N MET A 172 -4.93 2.06 2.22
CA MET A 172 -5.87 2.81 1.40
C MET A 172 -5.15 3.92 0.62
N MET A 173 -4.29 4.68 1.29
CA MET A 173 -3.48 5.74 0.67
C MET A 173 -2.54 5.18 -0.41
N GLN A 174 -1.92 4.03 -0.17
CA GLN A 174 -1.06 3.36 -1.17
C GLN A 174 -1.82 2.91 -2.43
N CYS A 175 -3.14 2.71 -2.33
CA CYS A 175 -4.00 2.24 -3.43
C CYS A 175 -4.73 3.35 -4.19
N LYS A 176 -4.54 4.63 -3.83
CA LYS A 176 -5.43 5.74 -4.23
C LYS A 176 -6.89 5.49 -3.84
N GLY A 177 -7.13 4.93 -2.66
CA GLY A 177 -8.48 4.64 -2.17
C GLY A 177 -9.36 5.88 -2.02
N GLU A 178 -8.80 7.09 -2.02
CA GLU A 178 -9.55 8.36 -2.02
C GLU A 178 -10.53 8.50 -3.20
N ARG A 179 -10.24 7.85 -4.34
CA ARG A 179 -11.14 7.85 -5.50
C ARG A 179 -12.24 6.78 -5.42
N TRP A 180 -12.22 5.93 -4.40
CA TRP A 180 -13.21 4.87 -4.26
C TRP A 180 -14.48 5.44 -3.66
N GLN A 181 -15.62 4.92 -4.10
CA GLN A 181 -16.90 5.28 -3.49
C GLN A 181 -16.87 4.90 -2.00
N THR A 182 -17.37 5.79 -1.15
CA THR A 182 -17.40 5.61 0.31
C THR A 182 -18.01 4.25 0.71
N SER A 183 -19.05 3.81 0.00
CA SER A 183 -19.67 2.49 0.18
C SER A 183 -18.69 1.32 0.03
N ASN A 184 -17.79 1.38 -0.95
CA ASN A 184 -16.78 0.34 -1.18
C ASN A 184 -15.73 0.34 -0.08
N ILE A 185 -15.30 1.53 0.37
CA ILE A 185 -14.33 1.67 1.47
C ILE A 185 -14.92 1.10 2.75
N LEU A 186 -16.15 1.48 3.09
CA LEU A 186 -16.86 0.99 4.27
C LEU A 186 -17.10 -0.52 4.21
N THR A 187 -17.43 -1.06 3.04
CA THR A 187 -17.59 -2.51 2.86
C THR A 187 -16.27 -3.25 3.12
N LEU A 188 -15.16 -2.75 2.58
CA LEU A 188 -13.84 -3.35 2.82
C LEU A 188 -13.42 -3.25 4.28
N LEU A 189 -13.64 -2.08 4.89
CA LEU A 189 -13.31 -1.84 6.30
C LEU A 189 -14.12 -2.77 7.21
N HIS A 190 -15.45 -2.82 7.01
CA HIS A 190 -16.35 -3.69 7.76
C HIS A 190 -15.93 -5.17 7.65
N ASN A 191 -15.70 -5.65 6.43
CA ASN A 191 -15.28 -7.04 6.19
C ASN A 191 -13.90 -7.36 6.75
N GLY A 192 -13.09 -6.34 6.97
CA GLY A 192 -11.76 -6.46 7.56
C GLY A 192 -11.75 -6.54 9.09
N LEU A 193 -12.83 -6.15 9.77
CA LEU A 193 -12.93 -6.20 11.23
C LEU A 193 -12.93 -7.63 11.78
N ASN A 194 -12.57 -7.78 13.05
CA ASN A 194 -12.73 -9.04 13.75
C ASN A 194 -14.23 -9.39 13.88
N LEU A 195 -14.58 -10.68 13.70
CA LEU A 195 -15.91 -11.25 13.88
C LEU A 195 -16.61 -10.74 15.14
N THR A 196 -15.92 -10.67 16.29
CA THR A 196 -16.58 -10.24 17.53
C THR A 196 -16.93 -8.76 17.55
N LEU A 197 -16.27 -7.92 16.75
CA LEU A 197 -16.68 -6.53 16.55
C LEU A 197 -17.79 -6.46 15.50
N GLN A 198 -17.71 -7.24 14.42
CA GLN A 198 -18.75 -7.32 13.40
C GLN A 198 -20.12 -7.75 13.99
N GLU A 199 -20.15 -8.78 14.84
CA GLU A 199 -21.37 -9.27 15.49
C GLU A 199 -22.07 -8.17 16.31
N VAL A 200 -21.29 -7.38 17.06
CA VAL A 200 -21.83 -6.26 17.83
C VAL A 200 -22.32 -5.15 16.91
N LEU A 201 -21.59 -4.86 15.83
CA LEU A 201 -21.98 -3.85 14.85
C LEU A 201 -23.28 -4.19 14.13
N ILE A 202 -23.53 -5.46 13.80
CA ILE A 202 -24.82 -5.89 13.21
C ILE A 202 -26.00 -5.48 14.09
N THR A 203 -25.84 -5.55 15.42
CA THR A 203 -26.90 -5.17 16.37
C THR A 203 -26.96 -3.67 16.65
N ALA A 204 -25.82 -2.97 16.58
CA ALA A 204 -25.68 -1.60 17.06
C ALA A 204 -25.63 -0.53 15.95
N CYS A 205 -25.38 -0.92 14.69
CA CYS A 205 -25.16 0.01 13.58
C CYS A 205 -25.63 -0.58 12.24
N PRO A 206 -26.77 -0.12 11.67
CA PRO A 206 -27.14 -0.47 10.30
C PRO A 206 -26.24 0.27 9.29
N PRO A 207 -25.99 -0.28 8.08
CA PRO A 207 -24.65 -0.12 7.51
C PRO A 207 -24.49 0.87 6.34
N PHE A 208 -25.50 1.52 5.76
CA PHE A 208 -25.31 2.03 4.38
C PHE A 208 -25.75 3.45 3.97
N ASP A 209 -25.97 4.39 4.90
CA ASP A 209 -26.15 5.83 4.53
C ASP A 209 -25.17 6.79 5.20
N TRP A 210 -24.13 6.26 5.85
CA TRP A 210 -23.25 7.08 6.68
C TRP A 210 -21.99 7.51 5.94
N ASP A 211 -21.58 8.75 6.24
CA ASP A 211 -20.26 9.26 5.89
C ASP A 211 -19.17 8.43 6.60
N TYR A 212 -18.02 8.29 5.95
CA TYR A 212 -16.90 7.49 6.42
C TYR A 212 -16.52 7.84 7.87
N LEU A 213 -16.38 9.14 8.16
CA LEU A 213 -15.99 9.62 9.48
C LEU A 213 -17.02 9.28 10.57
N LYS A 214 -18.31 9.41 10.26
CA LYS A 214 -19.38 9.09 11.20
C LYS A 214 -19.38 7.60 11.53
N TRP A 215 -19.20 6.77 10.52
CA TRP A 215 -19.10 5.33 10.68
C TRP A 215 -17.88 4.95 11.52
N VAL A 216 -16.69 5.46 11.17
CA VAL A 216 -15.45 5.19 11.90
C VAL A 216 -15.53 5.67 13.35
N SER A 217 -16.09 6.85 13.61
CA SER A 217 -16.30 7.37 14.96
C SER A 217 -17.19 6.43 15.78
N ARG A 218 -18.32 6.00 15.21
CA ARG A 218 -19.25 5.12 15.91
C ARG A 218 -18.66 3.75 16.18
N VAL A 219 -17.95 3.17 15.21
CA VAL A 219 -17.26 1.89 15.38
C VAL A 219 -16.16 2.04 16.44
N GLY A 220 -15.45 3.17 16.47
CA GLY A 220 -14.43 3.47 17.47
C GLY A 220 -14.97 3.53 18.89
N GLU A 221 -16.14 4.13 19.11
CA GLU A 221 -16.83 4.12 20.41
C GLU A 221 -17.16 2.69 20.86
N ILE A 222 -17.81 1.91 19.99
CA ILE A 222 -18.20 0.52 20.27
C ILE A 222 -16.97 -0.35 20.53
N ALA A 223 -15.92 -0.19 19.72
CA ALA A 223 -14.67 -0.91 19.88
C ALA A 223 -14.00 -0.57 21.22
N SER A 224 -13.99 0.71 21.62
CA SER A 224 -13.41 1.14 22.90
C SER A 224 -14.16 0.53 24.10
N GLU A 225 -15.49 0.44 24.04
CA GLU A 225 -16.30 -0.24 25.05
C GLU A 225 -15.96 -1.74 25.12
N LEU A 226 -15.85 -2.41 23.96
CA LEU A 226 -15.51 -3.83 23.90
C LEU A 226 -14.07 -4.13 24.36
N GLU A 227 -13.12 -3.27 24.03
CA GLU A 227 -11.71 -3.37 24.42
C GLU A 227 -11.51 -3.13 25.92
N SER A 228 -12.41 -2.39 26.57
CA SER A 228 -12.39 -2.20 28.02
C SER A 228 -12.75 -3.47 28.82
N LEU A 229 -13.35 -4.48 28.18
CA LEU A 229 -13.78 -5.71 28.83
C LEU A 229 -12.57 -6.59 29.23
N PRO A 230 -12.52 -7.13 30.47
CA PRO A 230 -11.39 -7.93 30.94
C PRO A 230 -11.07 -9.15 30.09
N ALA A 231 -12.09 -9.74 29.44
CA ALA A 231 -11.96 -10.91 28.59
C ALA A 231 -11.17 -10.66 27.29
N ARG A 232 -10.93 -9.39 26.93
CA ARG A 232 -10.24 -9.00 25.69
C ARG A 232 -8.87 -8.39 25.89
N ARG A 233 -8.36 -8.32 27.13
CA ARG A 233 -6.98 -7.87 27.32
C ARG A 233 -6.02 -8.88 26.70
N PRO A 234 -5.12 -8.45 25.81
CA PRO A 234 -4.10 -9.33 25.28
C PRO A 234 -3.22 -9.83 26.44
N PRO A 235 -2.88 -11.12 26.50
CA PRO A 235 -1.84 -11.60 27.40
C PRO A 235 -0.53 -10.86 27.04
N GLU A 236 0.23 -10.41 28.05
CA GLU A 236 1.34 -9.43 27.95
C GLU A 236 2.43 -9.73 26.88
N ASN A 237 2.44 -10.93 26.29
CA ASN A 237 3.44 -11.37 25.31
C ASN A 237 2.92 -11.56 23.88
N ASN A 238 1.64 -11.28 23.59
CA ASN A 238 1.09 -11.50 22.25
C ASN A 238 0.92 -10.17 21.51
N ILE A 239 1.84 -9.87 20.59
CA ILE A 239 1.77 -8.68 19.74
C ILE A 239 0.61 -8.89 18.77
N ALA A 240 -0.49 -8.21 19.03
CA ALA A 240 -1.66 -8.22 18.16
C ALA A 240 -1.39 -7.36 16.92
N CYS A 241 -0.97 -7.97 15.82
CA CYS A 241 -0.80 -7.26 14.55
C CYS A 241 -1.97 -7.55 13.59
N SER A 242 -2.22 -6.60 12.69
CA SER A 242 -2.99 -6.86 11.48
C SER A 242 -2.27 -7.94 10.68
N TRP A 243 -3.04 -8.83 10.07
CA TRP A 243 -2.50 -9.90 9.23
C TRP A 243 -3.22 -9.92 7.89
N TYR A 244 -2.53 -10.45 6.89
CA TYR A 244 -3.04 -10.54 5.53
C TYR A 244 -3.44 -11.99 5.29
N LEU A 245 -4.62 -12.22 4.74
CA LEU A 245 -4.96 -13.53 4.19
C LEU A 245 -3.96 -13.83 3.06
N SER A 246 -2.98 -14.70 3.34
CA SER A 246 -2.08 -15.23 2.32
C SER A 246 -2.92 -15.80 1.19
N ARG A 247 -2.72 -15.27 -0.03
CA ARG A 247 -3.54 -15.67 -1.19
C ARG A 247 -3.32 -17.13 -1.62
N ASN A 248 -2.30 -17.81 -1.08
CA ASN A 248 -2.03 -19.23 -1.30
C ASN A 248 -1.51 -19.86 0.00
N GLU A 249 -2.42 -20.31 0.85
CA GLU A 249 -2.19 -21.51 1.68
C GLU A 249 -3.34 -22.47 1.32
N GLU A 250 -3.23 -23.08 0.14
CA GLU A 250 -3.86 -24.38 -0.08
C GLU A 250 -3.19 -25.33 0.93
N SER A 251 -3.94 -25.62 1.98
CA SER A 251 -3.75 -26.70 2.95
C SER A 251 -2.65 -27.70 2.60
N GLU A 252 -1.53 -27.64 3.33
CA GLU A 252 -0.74 -28.83 3.59
C GLU A 252 -1.59 -29.80 4.42
N ASP A 253 -1.79 -31.00 3.86
CA ASP A 253 -2.01 -32.27 4.54
C ASP A 253 -3.05 -32.32 5.68
N VAL A 254 -4.30 -32.58 5.31
CA VAL A 254 -5.21 -33.38 6.17
C VAL A 254 -5.20 -34.80 5.63
N ASP A 255 -4.51 -35.68 6.35
CA ASP A 255 -4.53 -37.14 6.19
C ASP A 255 -5.95 -37.65 5.98
N THR A 256 -6.21 -38.18 4.78
CA THR A 256 -7.42 -38.92 4.49
C THR A 256 -7.21 -40.37 4.94
N PRO A 257 -7.99 -40.92 5.88
CA PRO A 257 -7.86 -42.32 6.24
C PRO A 257 -8.35 -43.22 5.11
N GLU A 258 -7.48 -44.16 4.76
CA GLU A 258 -7.61 -45.26 3.82
C GLU A 258 -8.96 -46.00 3.96
N ALA A 259 -9.80 -45.96 2.91
CA ALA A 259 -11.04 -46.72 2.84
C ALA A 259 -10.89 -47.89 1.85
N ASN A 260 -11.02 -49.10 2.41
CA ASN A 260 -11.06 -50.40 1.73
C ASN A 260 -12.10 -50.47 0.59
N PRO A 261 -11.84 -51.24 -0.49
CA PRO A 261 -12.81 -51.46 -1.56
C PRO A 261 -13.72 -52.66 -1.22
N GLY A 262 -15.03 -52.44 -1.14
CA GLY A 262 -15.99 -53.50 -0.86
C GLY A 262 -17.44 -53.17 -1.22
N MET A 263 -17.87 -53.69 -2.37
CA MET A 263 -19.24 -54.05 -2.75
C MET A 263 -20.24 -53.01 -3.32
N ALA A 264 -20.69 -53.38 -4.53
CA ALA A 264 -22.07 -53.54 -5.01
C ALA A 264 -22.92 -52.32 -5.44
N ARG A 265 -23.14 -52.31 -6.76
CA ARG A 265 -24.33 -51.90 -7.54
C ARG A 265 -25.63 -51.71 -6.73
N ILE A 266 -26.37 -50.65 -7.06
CA ILE A 266 -27.76 -50.66 -7.56
C ILE A 266 -28.03 -49.34 -8.30
N GLU A 267 -28.90 -49.42 -9.30
CA GLU A 267 -29.29 -48.44 -10.31
C GLU A 267 -30.27 -47.36 -9.80
N GLU A 268 -30.55 -46.43 -10.72
CA GLU A 268 -31.78 -45.64 -10.90
C GLU A 268 -31.90 -44.20 -10.34
N ASN A 269 -31.93 -43.30 -11.34
CA ASN A 269 -32.92 -42.25 -11.59
C ASN A 269 -32.77 -40.87 -10.94
N GLY A 270 -32.59 -39.88 -11.83
CA GLY A 270 -33.49 -38.73 -11.88
C GLY A 270 -32.91 -37.37 -11.49
N GLU A 271 -32.48 -36.64 -12.52
CA GLU A 271 -32.68 -35.19 -12.74
C GLU A 271 -32.37 -34.19 -11.61
N ALA A 272 -31.36 -33.33 -11.81
CA ALA A 272 -31.56 -31.90 -12.14
C ALA A 272 -30.26 -31.06 -12.08
N SER A 273 -30.18 -30.12 -13.04
CA SER A 273 -29.43 -28.85 -13.09
C SER A 273 -27.90 -28.87 -12.95
N HIS A 274 -27.11 -28.64 -14.01
CA HIS A 274 -26.98 -27.43 -14.84
C HIS A 274 -26.21 -26.30 -14.13
N LEU A 275 -25.07 -25.93 -14.76
CA LEU A 275 -24.15 -24.80 -14.52
C LEU A 275 -23.03 -24.99 -13.46
N SER A 276 -21.88 -25.49 -13.90
CA SER A 276 -20.56 -24.92 -13.53
C SER A 276 -19.42 -25.60 -14.31
N ARG A 277 -19.21 -25.23 -15.59
CA ARG A 277 -17.95 -25.52 -16.32
C ARG A 277 -17.71 -24.52 -17.44
N ILE A 278 -17.22 -23.33 -17.09
CA ILE A 278 -16.50 -22.47 -18.05
C ILE A 278 -15.23 -21.95 -17.36
N ASN A 279 -14.09 -22.19 -18.01
CA ASN A 279 -12.72 -21.69 -17.76
C ASN A 279 -11.72 -22.59 -17.02
N ALA A 280 -11.54 -23.80 -17.53
CA ALA A 280 -10.25 -24.50 -17.48
C ALA A 280 -9.82 -24.90 -18.90
N ARG A 281 -9.43 -23.93 -19.74
CA ARG A 281 -8.75 -24.19 -21.03
C ARG A 281 -7.93 -22.97 -21.46
N ARG A 282 -6.62 -22.98 -21.19
CA ARG A 282 -5.56 -22.48 -22.09
C ARG A 282 -4.16 -22.75 -21.53
N SER A 283 -3.77 -24.01 -21.55
CA SER A 283 -2.37 -24.44 -21.53
C SER A 283 -2.24 -25.63 -22.49
N ASN A 284 -1.80 -25.37 -23.72
CA ASN A 284 -1.04 -26.29 -24.58
C ASN A 284 -0.97 -25.74 -26.02
N SER A 285 0.18 -25.17 -26.38
CA SER A 285 0.67 -25.17 -27.76
C SER A 285 2.20 -25.14 -27.79
N ARG A 286 2.78 -26.33 -27.96
CA ARG A 286 4.06 -26.70 -28.58
C ARG A 286 3.72 -27.98 -29.34
N ASN A 287 4.16 -28.30 -30.56
CA ASN A 287 5.24 -27.86 -31.44
C ASN A 287 4.90 -28.35 -32.88
N VAL A 288 5.87 -28.16 -33.81
CA VAL A 288 6.05 -28.82 -35.14
C VAL A 288 5.54 -28.00 -36.32
N GLU A 289 6.26 -27.68 -37.40
CA GLU A 289 7.65 -27.73 -37.89
C GLU A 289 7.63 -26.89 -39.19
N ASN A 290 8.67 -26.11 -39.51
CA ASN A 290 9.19 -26.09 -40.89
C ASN A 290 10.52 -25.33 -41.01
N GLU A 291 11.39 -25.95 -41.79
CA GLU A 291 12.75 -25.56 -42.14
C GLU A 291 12.77 -24.38 -43.12
N THR A 292 13.76 -23.50 -42.98
CA THR A 292 14.62 -23.05 -44.09
C THR A 292 15.77 -22.19 -43.55
N ALA A 293 16.97 -22.50 -44.01
CA ALA A 293 18.24 -21.94 -43.58
C ALA A 293 18.59 -20.63 -44.32
N VAL A 294 19.12 -19.64 -43.59
CA VAL A 294 20.09 -18.64 -44.11
C VAL A 294 20.97 -18.12 -42.96
N ASP A 295 22.28 -18.10 -43.20
CA ASP A 295 23.37 -17.55 -42.38
C ASP A 295 23.18 -16.10 -41.90
N ARG A 296 23.51 -15.84 -40.63
CA ARG A 296 24.40 -14.71 -40.19
C ARG A 296 24.62 -14.68 -38.66
N PRO A 297 25.83 -14.31 -38.19
CA PRO A 297 26.16 -14.26 -36.76
C PRO A 297 25.97 -12.85 -36.19
N SER A 298 25.41 -12.72 -34.98
CA SER A 298 25.51 -11.49 -34.18
C SER A 298 25.21 -11.75 -32.69
N THR A 299 26.29 -11.70 -31.90
CA THR A 299 26.43 -11.17 -30.54
C THR A 299 25.15 -10.73 -29.82
N ILE A 300 24.77 -11.49 -28.79
CA ILE A 300 23.83 -11.07 -27.75
C ILE A 300 24.61 -10.91 -26.44
N GLN A 301 24.92 -9.67 -26.09
CA GLN A 301 25.28 -9.27 -24.72
C GLN A 301 23.98 -9.10 -23.94
N GLY A 302 23.64 -10.11 -23.16
CA GLY A 302 22.49 -10.10 -22.26
C GLY A 302 22.86 -9.56 -20.88
N SER A 303 22.15 -8.50 -20.48
CA SER A 303 21.47 -8.35 -19.19
C SER A 303 22.20 -8.86 -17.93
N LEU A 304 22.95 -7.98 -17.28
CA LEU A 304 23.38 -8.12 -15.88
C LEU A 304 22.56 -7.15 -15.04
N ASN A 305 21.90 -7.66 -13.99
CA ASN A 305 21.71 -7.02 -12.67
C ASN A 305 20.62 -7.71 -11.80
N ALA A 306 20.62 -9.05 -11.77
CA ALA A 306 19.89 -9.83 -10.74
C ALA A 306 20.73 -10.98 -10.14
N GLY A 307 22.01 -11.09 -10.51
CA GLY A 307 22.90 -12.20 -10.11
C GLY A 307 23.73 -11.97 -8.84
N SER A 308 23.97 -10.72 -8.41
CA SER A 308 25.05 -10.44 -7.44
C SER A 308 24.82 -11.02 -6.04
N ALA A 309 23.58 -11.06 -5.54
CA ALA A 309 23.29 -11.60 -4.20
C ALA A 309 23.32 -13.14 -4.14
N ALA A 310 23.13 -13.83 -5.27
CA ALA A 310 23.21 -15.29 -5.34
C ALA A 310 24.65 -15.76 -5.54
N GLU A 311 25.44 -15.02 -6.34
CA GLU A 311 26.85 -15.32 -6.60
C GLU A 311 27.73 -15.09 -5.35
N GLU A 312 27.44 -14.05 -4.57
CA GLU A 312 28.16 -13.75 -3.31
C GLU A 312 27.88 -14.76 -2.18
N ARG A 313 26.82 -15.57 -2.29
CA ARG A 313 26.53 -16.68 -1.35
C ARG A 313 27.35 -17.94 -1.64
N LEU A 314 27.92 -18.07 -2.84
CA LEU A 314 28.71 -19.24 -3.24
C LEU A 314 30.19 -19.11 -2.87
N THR A 315 30.70 -17.91 -2.65
CA THR A 315 32.12 -17.66 -2.34
C THR A 315 32.48 -17.84 -0.86
N LYS A 316 31.49 -17.80 0.05
CA LYS A 316 31.71 -17.94 1.49
C LYS A 316 31.85 -19.41 1.92
N SER A 317 32.87 -19.72 2.70
CA SER A 317 33.03 -21.03 3.33
C SER A 317 31.89 -21.31 4.33
N ARG A 318 31.57 -22.60 4.56
CA ARG A 318 30.58 -22.99 5.57
C ARG A 318 31.16 -22.73 6.96
N ALA A 319 30.32 -22.24 7.87
CA ALA A 319 30.69 -22.17 9.29
C ALA A 319 30.97 -23.57 9.84
N PRO A 320 31.94 -23.73 10.77
CA PRO A 320 32.15 -24.98 11.49
C PRO A 320 30.90 -25.31 12.31
N TRP A 321 30.56 -26.61 12.38
CA TRP A 321 29.53 -27.08 13.29
C TRP A 321 30.05 -27.03 14.73
N ARG A 322 29.25 -26.48 15.64
CA ARG A 322 29.58 -26.33 17.07
C ARG A 322 28.54 -27.10 17.91
N PRO A 323 28.93 -27.67 19.06
CA PRO A 323 27.98 -28.32 19.97
C PRO A 323 26.98 -27.32 20.56
N GLU A 324 25.80 -27.79 20.97
CA GLU A 324 24.69 -26.93 21.43
C GLU A 324 25.08 -26.04 22.64
N GLU A 325 25.97 -26.54 23.51
CA GLU A 325 26.51 -25.78 24.65
C GLU A 325 27.25 -24.52 24.20
N GLU A 326 28.07 -24.62 23.16
CA GLU A 326 28.82 -23.49 22.60
C GLU A 326 27.89 -22.51 21.86
N LEU A 327 26.91 -23.04 21.13
CA LEU A 327 25.87 -22.21 20.48
C LEU A 327 25.11 -21.38 21.51
N THR A 328 24.80 -21.97 22.67
CA THR A 328 24.11 -21.31 23.77
C THR A 328 24.97 -20.21 24.40
N GLN A 329 26.27 -20.45 24.62
CA GLN A 329 27.19 -19.42 25.11
C GLN A 329 27.33 -18.24 24.14
N LEU A 330 27.34 -18.48 22.82
CA LEU A 330 27.38 -17.42 21.81
C LEU A 330 26.10 -16.59 21.80
N ARG A 331 24.93 -17.22 21.96
CA ARG A 331 23.64 -16.52 22.09
C ARG A 331 23.62 -15.65 23.35
N LEU A 332 24.06 -16.19 24.49
CA LEU A 332 24.09 -15.46 25.76
C LEU A 332 25.08 -14.28 25.75
N SER A 333 26.19 -14.43 25.03
CA SER A 333 27.19 -13.36 24.88
C SER A 333 26.89 -12.38 23.73
N GLY A 334 25.78 -12.54 23.00
CA GLY A 334 25.39 -11.67 21.88
C GLY A 334 26.34 -11.74 20.69
N ARG A 335 27.11 -12.83 20.56
CA ARG A 335 28.09 -13.04 19.48
C ARG A 335 27.46 -13.77 18.30
N CYS A 336 27.98 -13.51 17.11
CA CYS A 336 27.55 -14.21 15.91
C CYS A 336 27.85 -15.72 16.04
N ILE A 337 26.82 -16.55 15.86
CA ILE A 337 26.92 -18.01 16.01
C ILE A 337 27.88 -18.62 14.97
N ARG A 338 28.08 -17.96 13.83
CA ARG A 338 28.91 -18.49 12.74
C ARG A 338 30.40 -18.18 12.91
N CYS A 339 30.74 -16.92 13.24
CA CYS A 339 32.14 -16.49 13.34
C CYS A 339 32.64 -16.20 14.77
N GLY A 340 31.74 -16.00 15.75
CA GLY A 340 32.10 -15.65 17.13
C GLY A 340 32.37 -14.16 17.39
N GLU A 341 32.26 -13.31 16.35
CA GLU A 341 32.47 -11.85 16.46
C GLU A 341 31.20 -11.11 16.92
N LEU A 342 31.41 -9.94 17.53
CA LEU A 342 30.36 -9.00 17.91
C LEU A 342 29.97 -8.10 16.71
N GLY A 343 28.79 -7.48 16.78
CA GLY A 343 28.37 -6.43 15.83
C GLY A 343 27.50 -6.88 14.65
N HIS A 344 27.18 -8.17 14.52
CA HIS A 344 26.21 -8.64 13.53
C HIS A 344 25.48 -9.93 13.96
N ILE A 345 24.29 -10.13 13.40
CA ILE A 345 23.47 -11.32 13.60
C ILE A 345 23.85 -12.44 12.62
N SER A 346 23.67 -13.70 13.04
CA SER A 346 24.16 -14.90 12.34
C SER A 346 23.80 -14.98 10.86
N HIS A 347 22.61 -14.53 10.44
CA HIS A 347 22.18 -14.58 9.05
C HIS A 347 22.91 -13.56 8.15
N ARG A 348 23.48 -12.49 8.72
CA ARG A 348 24.28 -11.45 8.04
C ARG A 348 25.79 -11.63 8.25
N CYS A 349 26.25 -12.84 8.59
CA CYS A 349 27.68 -13.07 8.78
C CYS A 349 28.47 -12.77 7.50
N PRO A 350 29.46 -11.86 7.55
CA PRO A 350 30.29 -11.54 6.39
C PRO A 350 31.19 -12.71 6.01
N THR A 351 31.66 -13.47 7.01
CA THR A 351 32.69 -14.51 6.86
C THR A 351 32.13 -15.86 6.42
N TYR A 352 31.02 -16.32 7.00
CA TYR A 352 30.55 -17.69 6.82
C TYR A 352 29.07 -17.79 6.42
N ARG A 353 28.78 -18.79 5.57
CA ARG A 353 27.40 -19.29 5.34
C ARG A 353 26.98 -20.30 6.42
N SER A 354 25.70 -20.69 6.43
CA SER A 354 25.15 -21.62 7.43
C SER A 354 25.96 -22.91 7.56
N ALA A 355 26.22 -23.31 8.80
CA ALA A 355 26.84 -24.60 9.12
C ALA A 355 25.95 -25.76 8.63
N GLN A 356 26.59 -26.88 8.30
CA GLN A 356 25.91 -28.11 7.96
C GLN A 356 26.02 -29.06 9.15
N ARG A 357 24.87 -29.57 9.61
CA ARG A 357 24.85 -30.53 10.72
C ARG A 357 25.55 -31.82 10.28
N PRO A 358 26.52 -32.35 11.04
CA PRO A 358 27.07 -33.67 10.75
C PRO A 358 25.94 -34.69 10.82
N PHE A 359 25.95 -35.65 9.90
CA PHE A 359 25.02 -36.77 9.96
C PHE A 359 25.30 -37.56 11.24
N PRO A 360 24.28 -37.96 12.01
CA PRO A 360 24.48 -38.90 13.10
C PRO A 360 25.03 -40.21 12.51
N GLU A 361 26.14 -40.70 13.07
CA GLU A 361 26.70 -42.02 12.76
C GLU A 361 25.82 -43.16 13.28
#